data_AF-A0A3B9PRH2-F1
#
_entry.id   AF-A0A3B9PRH2-F1
#
_cell.length_a   1.000
_cell.length_b   1.000
_cell.length_c   1.000
_cell.angle_alpha   90.00
_cell.angle_beta   90.00
_cell.angle_gamma   90.00
#
_symmetry.space_group_name_H-M   'P 1'
#
loop_
_entity.id
_entity.type
_entity.pdbx_description
1 polymer ?
#
loop_
_entity_poly.entity_id
_entity_poly.type
_entity_poly.pdbx_seq_one_letter_code
_entity_poly.pdbx_strand_id
1 'polypeptide(L)'
;MNANGTGITNFLKRNLSSNDLFMVVHDELNLPFGRVKLSRGKSAGGHNGVRNVIEELGYPPLRLRLGIDSGRSPDMILSDFVLSKLSTEEQKSLDSLFPKLKHAIDLIFSRGISFASNYINRYPIPSPSS
;
A
#
# COMPACT_ATOMS: atom_id res chain seq x y z
N MET A 1 8.27 11.11 7.28
CA MET A 1 8.16 9.88 8.11
C MET A 1 9.53 9.22 8.26
N ASN A 2 10.36 9.64 9.23
CA ASN A 2 11.71 9.06 9.43
C ASN A 2 11.95 8.44 10.82
N ALA A 3 10.94 8.40 11.71
CA ALA A 3 11.13 7.97 13.12
C ALA A 3 10.37 6.70 13.55
N ASN A 4 9.50 6.11 12.72
CA ASN A 4 8.68 4.94 13.12
C ASN A 4 9.30 3.58 12.77
N GLY A 5 10.43 3.54 12.06
CA GLY A 5 11.02 2.29 11.56
C GLY A 5 11.48 1.34 12.67
N THR A 6 12.10 1.87 13.73
CA THR A 6 12.70 1.07 14.81
C THR A 6 11.66 0.42 15.73
N GLY A 7 10.57 1.13 16.04
CA GLY A 7 9.50 0.62 16.92
C GLY A 7 8.69 -0.51 16.26
N ILE A 8 8.31 -0.32 15.00
CA ILE A 8 7.57 -1.34 14.23
C ILE A 8 8.43 -2.58 14.04
N THR A 9 9.71 -2.42 13.72
CA THR A 9 10.63 -3.55 13.51
C THR A 9 10.78 -4.41 14.77
N ASN A 10 10.95 -3.79 15.94
CA ASN A 10 11.04 -4.54 17.21
C ASN A 10 9.74 -5.26 17.56
N PHE A 11 8.58 -4.65 17.27
CA PHE A 11 7.29 -5.30 17.46
C PHE A 11 7.13 -6.51 16.54
N LEU A 12 7.45 -6.35 15.25
CA LEU A 12 7.35 -7.44 14.27
C LEU A 12 8.30 -8.59 14.61
N LYS A 13 9.56 -8.31 14.98
CA LYS A 13 10.52 -9.35 15.41
C LYS A 13 10.06 -10.17 16.61
N ARG A 14 9.36 -9.54 17.57
CA ARG A 14 8.88 -10.22 18.78
C ARG A 14 7.64 -11.07 18.54
N ASN A 15 6.85 -10.74 17.52
CA ASN A 15 5.53 -11.32 17.32
C ASN A 15 5.41 -12.16 16.03
N LEU A 16 6.37 -12.06 15.11
CA LEU A 16 6.35 -12.79 13.84
C LEU A 16 7.50 -13.79 13.77
N SER A 17 7.15 -14.98 13.29
CA SER A 17 8.07 -16.01 12.82
C SER A 17 8.41 -15.82 11.34
N SER A 18 9.39 -16.56 10.85
CA SER A 18 9.78 -16.56 9.43
C SER A 18 8.69 -17.05 8.47
N ASN A 19 7.68 -17.76 8.98
CA ASN A 19 6.55 -18.28 8.20
C ASN A 19 5.34 -17.35 8.21
N ASP A 20 5.35 -16.30 9.04
CA ASP A 20 4.19 -15.43 9.16
C ASP A 20 4.10 -14.46 7.98
N LEU A 21 2.87 -14.26 7.52
CA LEU A 21 2.57 -13.27 6.50
C LEU A 21 2.26 -11.94 7.18
N PHE A 22 3.00 -10.90 6.83
CA PHE A 22 2.64 -9.53 7.18
C PHE A 22 2.48 -8.68 5.92
N MET A 23 1.53 -7.75 6.00
CA MET A 23 1.20 -6.83 4.92
C MET A 23 1.46 -5.39 5.36
N VAL A 24 2.11 -4.62 4.48
CA VAL A 24 2.23 -3.17 4.63
C VAL A 24 1.29 -2.50 3.65
N VAL A 25 0.44 -1.61 4.17
CA VAL A 25 -0.43 -0.75 3.37
C VAL A 25 0.20 0.64 3.34
N HIS A 26 0.40 1.21 2.15
CA HIS A 26 0.95 2.55 2.00
C HIS A 26 0.45 3.23 0.73
N ASP A 27 0.50 4.56 0.75
CA ASP A 27 0.28 5.42 -0.40
C ASP A 27 1.43 5.31 -1.42
N GLU A 28 1.13 5.48 -2.69
CA GLU A 28 2.06 5.30 -3.79
C GLU A 28 1.93 6.40 -4.84
N LEU A 29 2.99 7.18 -4.99
CA LEU A 29 3.05 8.31 -5.93
C LEU A 29 3.23 7.90 -7.39
N ASN A 30 3.69 6.68 -7.67
CA ASN A 30 3.85 6.19 -9.05
C ASN A 30 2.62 5.43 -9.56
N LEU A 31 1.52 5.45 -8.80
CA LEU A 31 0.25 4.83 -9.19
C LEU A 31 -0.82 5.92 -9.28
N PRO A 32 -1.63 5.93 -10.35
CA PRO A 32 -2.75 6.86 -10.49
C PRO A 32 -3.67 6.81 -9.28
N PHE A 33 -4.28 7.95 -8.95
CA PHE A 33 -5.21 8.06 -7.83
C PHE A 33 -6.29 6.97 -7.89
N GLY A 34 -6.51 6.27 -6.78
CA GLY A 34 -7.50 5.20 -6.67
C GLY A 34 -7.08 3.87 -7.32
N ARG A 35 -5.91 3.79 -7.97
CA ARG A 35 -5.35 2.51 -8.41
C ARG A 35 -4.80 1.75 -7.22
N VAL A 36 -5.23 0.51 -7.03
CA VAL A 36 -4.65 -0.36 -6.00
C VAL A 36 -3.76 -1.41 -6.63
N LYS A 37 -2.63 -1.71 -5.99
CA LYS A 37 -1.74 -2.78 -6.42
C LYS A 37 -1.25 -3.62 -5.23
N LEU A 38 -1.51 -4.92 -5.28
CA LEU A 38 -0.95 -5.91 -4.38
C LEU A 38 0.33 -6.49 -4.99
N SER A 39 1.43 -6.44 -4.25
CA SER A 39 2.73 -6.91 -4.76
C SER A 39 3.60 -7.45 -3.64
N ARG A 40 4.42 -8.45 -3.95
CA ARG A 40 5.47 -8.98 -3.06
C ARG A 40 6.81 -8.74 -3.74
N GLY A 41 7.51 -7.67 -3.36
CA GLY A 41 8.74 -7.25 -4.00
C GLY A 41 9.92 -7.23 -3.03
N LYS A 42 11.09 -7.68 -3.49
CA LYS A 42 12.34 -7.70 -2.70
C LYS A 42 12.87 -6.30 -2.33
N SER A 43 12.50 -5.26 -3.08
CA SER A 43 12.96 -3.89 -2.82
C SER A 43 11.92 -3.07 -2.06
N ALA A 44 12.43 -2.15 -1.23
CA ALA A 44 11.65 -1.24 -0.40
C ALA A 44 11.03 -0.05 -1.16
N GLY A 45 11.33 0.12 -2.46
CA GLY A 45 10.76 1.19 -3.29
C GLY A 45 10.98 2.61 -2.76
N GLY A 46 12.05 2.85 -1.99
CA GLY A 46 12.33 4.16 -1.38
C GLY A 46 11.66 4.40 -0.01
N HIS A 47 10.81 3.50 0.48
CA HIS A 47 10.23 3.59 1.82
C HIS A 47 11.20 3.07 2.88
N ASN A 48 11.85 3.97 3.62
CA ASN A 48 12.82 3.63 4.67
C ASN A 48 12.25 2.66 5.73
N GLY A 49 10.96 2.79 6.07
CA GLY A 49 10.30 1.85 7.01
C GLY A 49 10.20 0.43 6.45
N VAL A 50 9.87 0.28 5.17
CA VAL A 50 9.80 -1.04 4.50
C VAL A 50 11.20 -1.65 4.37
N ARG A 51 12.21 -0.80 4.10
CA ARG A 51 13.61 -1.23 4.02
C ARG A 51 14.07 -1.87 5.32
N ASN A 52 13.90 -1.19 6.45
CA ASN A 52 14.30 -1.70 7.75
C ASN A 52 13.62 -3.05 8.04
N VAL A 53 12.33 -3.16 7.76
CA VAL A 53 11.58 -4.41 7.99
C VAL A 53 12.11 -5.57 7.12
N ILE A 54 12.48 -5.32 5.86
CA ILE A 54 13.08 -6.34 4.99
C ILE A 54 14.47 -6.77 5.48
N GLU A 55 15.32 -5.79 5.83
CA GLU A 55 16.67 -6.04 6.34
C GLU A 55 16.62 -6.85 7.64
N GLU A 56 15.60 -6.63 8.45
CA GLU A 56 15.51 -7.15 9.81
C GLU A 56 14.71 -8.46 9.95
N LEU A 57 13.75 -8.72 9.05
CA LEU A 57 13.00 -9.99 9.02
C LEU A 57 13.57 -10.98 8.00
N GLY A 58 14.40 -10.54 7.05
CA GLY A 58 15.05 -11.41 6.06
C GLY A 58 14.12 -11.88 4.92
N TYR A 59 12.86 -11.46 4.90
CA TYR A 59 11.92 -11.74 3.80
C TYR A 59 11.03 -10.52 3.48
N PRO A 60 10.59 -10.36 2.21
CA PRO A 60 9.85 -9.18 1.82
C PRO A 60 8.37 -9.23 2.26
N PRO A 61 7.81 -8.10 2.74
CA PRO A 61 6.39 -7.97 3.01
C PRO A 61 5.55 -8.19 1.75
N LEU A 62 4.30 -8.55 1.99
CA LEU A 62 3.24 -8.23 1.06
C LEU A 62 2.93 -6.73 1.13
N ARG A 63 2.81 -6.05 -0.01
CA ARG A 63 2.52 -4.61 -0.07
C ARG A 63 1.21 -4.37 -0.78
N LEU A 64 0.30 -3.65 -0.13
CA LEU A 64 -0.91 -3.10 -0.71
C LEU A 64 -0.67 -1.61 -0.95
N ARG A 65 -0.44 -1.24 -2.21
CA ARG A 65 -0.10 0.12 -2.64
C ARG A 65 -1.36 0.82 -3.11
N LEU A 66 -1.70 1.95 -2.50
CA LEU A 66 -2.80 2.81 -2.90
C LEU A 66 -2.25 3.99 -3.69
N GLY A 67 -2.59 4.07 -4.97
CA GLY A 67 -2.19 5.16 -5.83
C GLY A 67 -2.81 6.48 -5.39
N ILE A 68 -1.97 7.50 -5.29
CA ILE A 68 -2.36 8.85 -4.89
C ILE A 68 -2.04 9.89 -5.97
N ASP A 69 -1.50 9.49 -7.12
CA ASP A 69 -1.19 10.45 -8.18
C ASP A 69 -2.47 10.96 -8.87
N SER A 70 -2.91 12.15 -8.47
CA SER A 70 -4.06 12.86 -9.04
C SER A 70 -3.66 13.90 -10.10
N GLY A 71 -2.43 13.86 -10.61
CA GLY A 71 -1.95 14.84 -11.59
C GLY A 71 -1.40 16.10 -10.93
N ARG A 72 -0.48 15.91 -9.97
CA ARG A 72 0.19 17.01 -9.26
C ARG A 72 0.86 17.99 -10.24
N SER A 73 0.81 19.28 -9.93
CA SER A 73 1.63 20.27 -10.65
C SER A 73 3.13 19.94 -10.45
N PRO A 74 3.98 20.10 -11.48
CA PRO A 74 5.43 19.88 -11.37
C PRO A 74 6.07 20.69 -10.24
N ASP A 75 5.51 21.88 -9.95
CA ASP A 75 6.02 22.82 -8.96
C ASP A 75 5.58 22.48 -7.52
N MET A 76 4.69 21.51 -7.34
CA MET A 76 4.18 21.14 -6.02
C MET A 76 5.21 20.32 -5.24
N ILE A 77 5.53 20.79 -4.04
CA ILE A 77 6.44 20.10 -3.11
C ILE A 77 5.81 18.76 -2.71
N LEU A 78 6.58 17.69 -2.89
CA LEU A 78 6.10 16.31 -2.68
C LEU A 78 5.64 16.05 -1.23
N SER A 79 6.34 16.62 -0.25
CA SER A 79 5.96 16.50 1.16
C SER A 79 4.60 17.13 1.42
N ASP A 80 4.31 18.26 0.78
CA ASP A 80 3.06 18.99 1.02
C ASP A 80 1.89 18.27 0.37
N PHE A 81 2.12 17.63 -0.78
CA PHE A 81 1.15 16.78 -1.44
C PHE A 81 0.76 15.56 -0.58
N VAL A 82 1.74 14.80 -0.08
CA VAL A 82 1.50 13.61 0.74
C VAL A 82 0.86 13.95 2.10
N LEU A 83 1.09 15.17 2.61
CA LEU A 83 0.50 15.65 3.86
C LEU A 83 -0.83 16.40 3.66
N SER A 84 -1.26 16.60 2.40
CA SER A 84 -2.50 17.31 2.10
C SER A 84 -3.73 16.47 2.50
N LYS A 85 -4.84 17.16 2.76
CA LYS A 85 -6.12 16.50 3.03
C LYS A 85 -6.75 16.09 1.72
N LEU A 86 -7.32 14.89 1.70
CA LEU A 86 -8.14 14.42 0.59
C LEU A 86 -9.38 15.32 0.43
N SER A 87 -9.74 15.60 -0.83
CA SER A 87 -10.99 16.24 -1.17
C SER A 87 -12.18 15.32 -0.83
N THR A 88 -13.39 15.87 -0.84
CA THR A 88 -14.60 15.05 -0.62
C THR A 88 -14.80 14.02 -1.73
N GLU A 89 -14.44 14.35 -2.98
CA GLU A 89 -14.54 13.42 -4.11
C GLU A 89 -13.47 12.35 -4.08
N GLU A 90 -12.25 12.71 -3.67
CA GLU A 90 -11.15 11.78 -3.44
C GLU A 90 -11.53 10.78 -2.34
N GLN A 91 -12.06 11.26 -1.23
CA GLN A 91 -12.52 10.42 -0.13
C GLN A 91 -13.62 9.45 -0.59
N LYS A 92 -14.66 9.92 -1.30
CA LYS A 92 -15.71 9.05 -1.86
C LYS A 92 -15.16 8.00 -2.81
N SER A 93 -14.19 8.39 -3.65
CA SER A 93 -13.55 7.47 -4.60
C SER A 93 -12.78 6.38 -3.85
N LEU A 94 -12.06 6.72 -2.78
CA LEU A 94 -11.41 5.75 -1.91
C LEU A 94 -12.41 4.87 -1.16
N ASP A 95 -13.51 5.45 -0.69
CA ASP A 95 -14.54 4.71 0.04
C ASP A 95 -15.13 3.58 -0.84
N SER A 96 -15.28 3.84 -2.14
CA SER A 96 -15.71 2.86 -3.13
C SER A 96 -14.74 1.67 -3.33
N LEU A 97 -13.50 1.79 -2.85
CA LEU A 97 -12.49 0.74 -2.92
C LEU A 97 -12.56 -0.22 -1.73
N PHE A 98 -13.06 0.21 -0.56
CA PHE A 98 -13.06 -0.63 0.66
C PHE A 98 -13.68 -2.01 0.47
N PRO A 99 -14.85 -2.18 -0.19
CA PRO A 99 -15.43 -3.50 -0.40
C PRO A 99 -14.49 -4.45 -1.16
N LYS A 100 -13.72 -3.92 -2.12
CA LYS A 100 -12.78 -4.70 -2.93
C LYS A 100 -11.51 -5.01 -2.17
N LEU A 101 -11.01 -4.05 -1.37
CA LEU A 101 -9.87 -4.27 -0.48
C LEU A 101 -10.19 -5.40 0.50
N LYS A 102 -11.37 -5.37 1.10
CA LYS A 102 -11.87 -6.43 1.98
C LYS A 102 -11.89 -7.77 1.25
N HIS A 103 -12.50 -7.83 0.07
CA HIS A 103 -12.55 -9.07 -0.69
C HIS A 103 -11.16 -9.59 -1.11
N ALA A 104 -10.24 -8.70 -1.49
CA ALA A 104 -8.88 -9.09 -1.81
C ALA A 104 -8.14 -9.66 -0.60
N ILE A 105 -8.37 -9.12 0.60
CA ILE A 105 -7.84 -9.67 1.85
C ILE A 105 -8.43 -11.05 2.12
N ASP A 106 -9.74 -11.24 1.96
CA ASP A 106 -10.38 -12.55 2.10
C ASP A 106 -9.82 -13.58 1.10
N LEU A 107 -9.49 -13.16 -0.13
CA LEU A 107 -8.86 -13.99 -1.14
C LEU A 107 -7.43 -14.40 -0.78
N ILE A 108 -6.69 -13.57 -0.03
CA ILE A 108 -5.34 -13.94 0.46
C ILE A 108 -5.44 -15.17 1.35
N PHE A 109 -6.40 -15.18 2.28
CA PHE A 109 -6.58 -16.29 3.23
C PHE A 109 -7.19 -17.53 2.57
N SER A 110 -8.16 -17.35 1.67
CA SER A 110 -8.92 -18.46 1.09
C SER A 110 -8.27 -19.10 -0.16
N ARG A 111 -7.54 -18.31 -0.97
CA ARG A 111 -7.00 -18.73 -2.28
C ARG A 111 -5.53 -18.41 -2.50
N GLY A 112 -4.89 -17.76 -1.52
CA GLY A 112 -3.48 -17.37 -1.58
C GLY A 112 -3.21 -16.06 -2.33
N ILE A 113 -2.00 -15.55 -2.11
CA ILE A 113 -1.55 -14.22 -2.56
C ILE A 113 -1.63 -14.07 -4.07
N SER A 114 -1.26 -15.10 -4.84
CA SER A 114 -1.24 -15.03 -6.31
C SER A 114 -2.64 -14.78 -6.89
N PHE A 115 -3.67 -15.41 -6.32
CA PHE A 115 -5.04 -15.23 -6.75
C PHE A 115 -5.56 -13.82 -6.38
N ALA A 116 -5.36 -13.41 -5.13
CA ALA A 116 -5.72 -12.08 -4.66
C ALA A 116 -5.04 -10.95 -5.48
N SER A 117 -3.76 -11.14 -5.80
CA SER A 117 -2.96 -10.22 -6.61
C SER A 117 -3.55 -10.07 -8.01
N ASN A 118 -3.91 -11.18 -8.66
CA ASN A 118 -4.52 -11.14 -9.99
C ASN A 118 -5.89 -10.46 -9.98
N TYR A 119 -6.69 -10.67 -8.94
CA TYR A 119 -7.98 -10.01 -8.76
C TYR A 119 -7.83 -8.48 -8.65
N ILE A 120 -7.02 -8.02 -7.70
CA ILE A 120 -6.94 -6.59 -7.38
C ILE A 120 -6.12 -5.79 -8.39
N ASN A 121 -5.05 -6.37 -8.95
CA ASN A 121 -4.17 -5.66 -9.88
C ASN A 121 -4.81 -5.43 -11.26
N ARG A 122 -5.88 -6.16 -11.58
CA ARG A 122 -6.65 -5.97 -12.82
C ARG A 122 -7.81 -4.98 -12.63
N TYR A 123 -8.05 -4.53 -11.40
CA TYR A 123 -9.16 -3.65 -11.09
C TYR A 123 -8.94 -2.27 -11.75
N PRO A 124 -9.92 -1.75 -12.52
CA PRO A 124 -9.81 -0.44 -13.18
C PRO A 124 -9.80 0.69 -12.14
N ILE A 125 -9.25 1.83 -12.53
CA ILE A 125 -9.26 3.04 -11.71
C ILE A 125 -10.74 3.46 -11.56
N PRO A 126 -11.23 3.72 -10.33
CA PRO A 126 -12.58 4.28 -10.17
C PRO A 126 -12.66 5.62 -10.89
N SER A 127 -13.59 5.74 -11.83
CA SER A 127 -13.86 7.00 -12.52
C SER A 127 -14.47 7.98 -11.51
N PRO A 128 -13.98 9.23 -11.40
CA PRO A 128 -14.70 10.24 -10.63
C PRO A 128 -16.09 10.40 -11.27
N SER A 129 -17.14 10.27 -10.46
CA SER A 129 -18.50 10.55 -10.88
C SER A 129 -18.56 11.97 -11.44
N SER A 130 -18.95 12.08 -12.71
CA SER A 130 -19.14 13.33 -13.46
C SER A 130 -20.17 14.24 -12.80
#